data_AF-A0AAW1GGN4-F1
#
_entry.id   AF-A0AAW1GGN4-F1
#
_cell.length_a   1.000
_cell.length_b   1.000
_cell.length_c   1.000
_cell.angle_alpha   90.00
_cell.angle_beta   90.00
_cell.angle_gamma   90.00
#
_symmetry.space_group_name_H-M   'P 1'
#
loop_
_entity.id
_entity.type
_entity.pdbx_description
1 polymer ?
#
loop_
_entity_poly.entity_id
_entity_poly.type
_entity_poly.pdbx_seq_one_letter_code
_entity_poly.pdbx_strand_id
1 'polypeptide(L)'
;MNWRSECIWIELIAGSRKISNFGWAFILLLGSLGFVFVGISSYLGRSFISLFPSQQILFFPQGIVMSFYGLAGLFISSYLWCTISLNVGSGYDFFDKKEGIVYIQSIRIELKEGIYTRRVLYLEIRGQGAIPLTRTDENLTPREIEQKAAELAYFLRVPIEVF
;
A
#
# COMPACT_ATOMS: atom_id res chain seq x y z
N MET A 1 15.15 -0.42 8.35
CA MET A 1 16.04 -0.26 9.52
C MET A 1 15.45 0.83 10.38
N ASN A 2 14.81 0.46 11.49
CA ASN A 2 14.33 1.41 12.49
C ASN A 2 15.54 1.87 13.33
N TRP A 3 15.75 3.17 13.52
CA TRP A 3 16.91 3.70 14.25
C TRP A 3 16.44 4.36 15.56
N ARG A 4 17.05 3.95 16.68
CA ARG A 4 16.66 4.37 18.03
C ARG A 4 17.86 4.88 18.81
N SER A 5 17.71 6.06 19.39
CA SER A 5 18.62 6.67 20.37
C SER A 5 17.84 7.15 21.60
N GLU A 6 18.54 7.55 22.67
CA GLU A 6 17.90 8.03 23.91
C GLU A 6 17.02 9.29 23.72
N CYS A 7 17.28 10.07 22.67
CA CYS A 7 16.59 11.33 22.39
C CYS A 7 15.78 11.32 21.07
N ILE A 8 16.05 10.39 20.15
CA ILE A 8 15.51 10.41 18.79
C ILE A 8 15.01 9.00 18.40
N TRP A 9 13.81 8.92 17.84
CA TRP A 9 13.24 7.70 17.28
C TRP A 9 12.75 7.94 15.85
N ILE A 10 13.22 7.11 14.89
CA ILE A 10 12.91 7.26 13.45
C ILE A 10 12.31 5.96 12.92
N GLU A 11 10.99 5.94 12.74
CA GLU A 11 10.29 4.80 12.16
C GLU A 11 10.18 4.94 10.64
N LEU A 12 10.82 4.05 9.89
CA LEU A 12 10.70 4.04 8.42
C LEU A 12 9.36 3.45 7.99
N ILE A 13 8.61 4.23 7.24
CA ILE A 13 7.32 3.83 6.70
C ILE A 13 7.51 3.23 5.30
N ALA A 14 7.19 1.94 5.17
CA ALA A 14 7.18 1.28 3.87
C ALA A 14 6.07 1.88 2.97
N GLY A 15 6.47 2.37 1.80
CA GLY A 15 5.55 2.90 0.77
C GLY A 15 5.03 1.83 -0.17
N SER A 16 4.80 2.22 -1.43
CA SER A 16 4.29 1.32 -2.48
C SER A 16 5.23 0.17 -2.87
N ARG A 17 6.50 0.16 -2.45
CA ARG A 17 7.48 -0.92 -2.72
C ARG A 17 7.24 -2.19 -1.90
N LYS A 18 6.03 -2.75 -1.96
CA LYS A 18 5.67 -4.04 -1.36
C LYS A 18 5.74 -5.14 -2.40
N ILE A 19 6.17 -6.34 -2.00
CA ILE A 19 6.25 -7.51 -2.90
C ILE A 19 4.89 -7.84 -3.54
N SER A 20 3.80 -7.64 -2.79
CA SER A 20 2.43 -7.83 -3.29
C SER A 20 2.08 -6.85 -4.41
N ASN A 21 2.51 -5.58 -4.29
CA ASN A 21 2.27 -4.56 -5.32
C ASN A 21 3.00 -4.92 -6.62
N PHE A 22 4.23 -5.42 -6.53
CA PHE A 22 4.96 -5.95 -7.69
C PHE A 22 4.23 -7.14 -8.33
N GLY A 23 3.72 -8.07 -7.53
CA GLY A 23 2.95 -9.22 -8.02
C GLY A 23 1.69 -8.79 -8.79
N TRP A 24 0.89 -7.90 -8.21
CA TRP A 24 -0.31 -7.37 -8.86
C TRP A 24 0.00 -6.58 -10.14
N ALA A 25 1.02 -5.72 -10.10
CA ALA A 25 1.42 -4.95 -11.28
C ALA A 25 1.89 -5.87 -12.42
N PHE A 26 2.60 -6.95 -12.10
CA PHE A 26 3.06 -7.94 -13.07
C PHE A 26 1.91 -8.75 -13.68
N ILE A 27 0.94 -9.20 -12.87
CA ILE A 27 -0.27 -9.90 -13.35
C ILE A 27 -1.06 -9.01 -14.31
N LEU A 28 -1.29 -7.74 -13.94
CA LEU A 28 -1.96 -6.76 -14.78
C LEU A 28 -1.20 -6.48 -16.08
N LEU A 29 0.14 -6.41 -16.02
CA LEU A 29 0.97 -6.21 -17.20
C LEU A 29 0.87 -7.39 -18.17
N LEU A 30 1.02 -8.63 -17.69
CA LEU A 30 0.91 -9.82 -18.53
C LEU A 30 -0.49 -9.98 -19.12
N GLY A 31 -1.54 -9.74 -18.32
CA GLY A 31 -2.92 -9.80 -18.79
C GLY A 31 -3.20 -8.75 -19.87
N SER A 32 -2.80 -7.50 -19.66
CA SER A 32 -2.99 -6.42 -20.62
C SER A 32 -2.20 -6.64 -21.92
N LEU A 33 -0.95 -7.10 -21.84
CA LEU A 33 -0.16 -7.52 -23.00
C LEU A 33 -0.86 -8.66 -23.76
N GLY A 34 -1.41 -9.65 -23.06
CA GLY A 34 -2.17 -10.74 -23.66
C GLY A 34 -3.38 -10.24 -24.46
N PHE A 35 -4.16 -9.32 -23.91
CA PHE A 35 -5.32 -8.73 -24.61
C PHE A 35 -4.92 -7.93 -25.85
N VAL A 36 -3.85 -7.12 -25.77
CA VAL A 36 -3.31 -6.42 -26.95
C VAL A 36 -2.84 -7.41 -28.00
N PHE A 37 -2.18 -8.49 -27.59
CA PHE A 37 -1.67 -9.51 -28.51
C PHE A 37 -2.79 -10.27 -29.22
N VAL A 38 -3.87 -10.62 -28.52
CA VAL A 38 -5.08 -11.21 -29.12
C VAL A 38 -5.74 -10.23 -30.10
N GLY A 39 -5.83 -8.95 -29.75
CA GLY A 39 -6.34 -7.89 -30.63
C GLY A 39 -5.55 -7.76 -31.94
N ILE A 40 -4.22 -7.68 -31.84
CA ILE A 40 -3.29 -7.61 -32.99
C ILE A 40 -3.36 -8.89 -33.84
N SER A 41 -3.42 -10.04 -33.18
CA SER A 41 -3.55 -11.34 -33.86
C SER A 41 -4.87 -11.45 -34.65
N SER A 42 -5.96 -10.94 -34.09
CA SER A 42 -7.27 -10.89 -34.76
C SER A 42 -7.27 -9.93 -35.95
N TYR A 43 -6.58 -8.78 -35.86
CA TYR A 43 -6.42 -7.85 -36.99
C TYR A 43 -5.63 -8.46 -38.16
N LEU A 44 -4.55 -9.20 -37.85
CA LEU A 44 -3.67 -9.80 -38.86
C LEU A 44 -4.17 -11.14 -39.41
N GLY A 45 -5.22 -11.72 -38.83
CA GLY A 45 -5.77 -13.02 -39.23
C GLY A 45 -4.78 -14.19 -39.08
N ARG A 46 -3.72 -14.02 -38.27
CA ARG A 46 -2.68 -15.02 -38.01
C ARG A 46 -2.58 -15.30 -36.52
N SER A 47 -2.56 -16.56 -36.14
CA SER A 47 -2.32 -17.00 -34.76
C SER A 47 -0.84 -16.89 -34.42
N PHE A 48 -0.46 -15.80 -33.76
CA PHE A 48 0.92 -15.59 -33.30
C PHE A 48 1.33 -16.51 -32.14
N ILE A 49 0.35 -17.01 -31.36
CA ILE A 49 0.56 -17.89 -30.20
C ILE A 49 -0.39 -19.09 -30.32
N SER A 50 0.15 -20.32 -30.18
CA SER A 50 -0.63 -21.58 -30.22
C SER A 50 -1.57 -21.75 -29.01
N LEU A 51 -1.39 -20.94 -27.97
CA LEU A 51 -2.16 -20.96 -26.72
C LEU A 51 -3.58 -20.39 -26.86
N PHE A 52 -3.87 -19.63 -27.93
CA PHE A 52 -5.21 -19.08 -28.22
C PHE A 52 -5.50 -19.18 -29.73
N PRO A 53 -6.47 -20.00 -30.17
CA PRO A 53 -6.84 -20.07 -31.59
C PRO A 53 -7.56 -18.78 -32.02
N SER A 54 -6.82 -17.81 -32.55
CA SER A 54 -7.37 -16.53 -33.02
C SER A 54 -8.16 -16.63 -34.33
N GLN A 55 -8.10 -17.78 -35.03
CA GLN A 55 -8.88 -18.05 -36.24
C GLN A 55 -10.41 -17.98 -36.03
N GLN A 56 -10.89 -18.05 -34.79
CA GLN A 56 -12.32 -17.99 -34.47
C GLN A 56 -12.80 -16.59 -34.05
N ILE A 57 -11.89 -15.64 -33.79
CA ILE A 57 -12.25 -14.30 -33.30
C ILE A 57 -12.34 -13.33 -34.47
N LEU A 58 -13.57 -12.98 -34.87
CA LEU A 58 -13.82 -11.91 -35.83
C LEU A 58 -13.31 -10.58 -35.24
N PHE A 59 -12.47 -9.86 -35.99
CA PHE A 59 -11.86 -8.61 -35.53
C PHE A 59 -12.91 -7.59 -35.09
N PHE A 60 -14.00 -7.50 -35.85
CA PHE A 60 -15.16 -6.70 -35.49
C PHE A 60 -16.28 -7.59 -34.93
N PRO A 61 -16.88 -7.31 -33.76
CA PRO A 61 -16.54 -6.26 -32.80
C PRO A 61 -15.52 -6.71 -31.73
N GLN A 62 -15.30 -8.03 -31.58
CA GLN A 62 -14.66 -8.61 -30.41
C GLN A 62 -13.16 -8.29 -30.31
N GLY A 63 -12.42 -8.31 -31.43
CA GLY A 63 -10.99 -7.96 -31.47
C GLY A 63 -10.73 -6.50 -31.08
N ILE A 64 -11.61 -5.58 -31.48
CA ILE A 64 -11.54 -4.16 -31.09
C ILE A 64 -11.72 -4.00 -29.58
N VAL A 65 -12.71 -4.69 -29.01
CA VAL A 65 -12.98 -4.65 -27.56
C VAL A 65 -11.77 -5.16 -26.77
N MET A 66 -11.17 -6.28 -27.20
CA MET A 66 -9.97 -6.83 -26.56
C MET A 66 -8.76 -5.87 -26.66
N SER A 67 -8.59 -5.21 -27.81
CA SER A 67 -7.54 -4.21 -28.00
C SER A 67 -7.71 -3.01 -27.06
N PHE A 68 -8.95 -2.53 -26.90
CA PHE A 68 -9.26 -1.39 -26.02
C PHE A 68 -8.99 -1.72 -24.55
N TYR A 69 -9.46 -2.87 -24.07
CA TYR A 69 -9.19 -3.31 -22.70
C TYR A 69 -7.71 -3.58 -22.44
N GLY A 70 -6.98 -4.14 -23.42
CA GLY A 70 -5.54 -4.32 -23.34
C GLY A 70 -4.79 -3.01 -23.20
N LEU A 71 -5.12 -2.00 -24.02
CA LEU A 71 -4.47 -0.69 -23.95
C LEU A 71 -4.80 0.04 -22.65
N ALA A 72 -6.06 0.04 -22.22
CA ALA A 72 -6.46 0.61 -20.92
C ALA A 72 -5.73 -0.08 -19.75
N GLY A 73 -5.61 -1.41 -19.80
CA GLY A 73 -4.85 -2.20 -18.84
C GLY A 73 -3.37 -1.84 -18.82
N LEU A 74 -2.75 -1.58 -19.97
CA LEU A 74 -1.36 -1.13 -20.06
C LEU A 74 -1.15 0.24 -19.40
N PHE A 75 -2.08 1.19 -19.58
CA PHE A 75 -2.02 2.48 -18.88
C PHE A 75 -2.12 2.32 -17.36
N ILE A 76 -3.04 1.50 -16.88
CA ILE A 76 -3.22 1.22 -15.45
C ILE A 76 -1.98 0.50 -14.89
N SER A 77 -1.45 -0.49 -15.61
CA SER A 77 -0.25 -1.22 -15.22
C SER A 77 0.99 -0.31 -15.19
N SER A 78 1.14 0.58 -16.18
CA SER A 78 2.21 1.59 -16.22
C SER A 78 2.12 2.54 -15.03
N TYR A 79 0.91 3.00 -14.69
CA TYR A 79 0.68 3.82 -13.50
C TYR A 79 1.11 3.09 -12.22
N LEU A 80 0.69 1.84 -12.03
CA LEU A 80 1.10 1.01 -10.89
C LEU A 80 2.63 0.88 -10.81
N TRP A 81 3.29 0.58 -11.93
CA TRP A 81 4.75 0.48 -11.98
C TRP A 81 5.43 1.81 -11.63
N CYS A 82 4.89 2.94 -12.09
CA CYS A 82 5.37 4.28 -11.75
C CYS A 82 5.25 4.55 -10.24
N THR A 83 4.10 4.23 -9.62
CA THR A 83 3.92 4.42 -8.16
C THR A 83 4.89 3.57 -7.33
N ILE A 84 5.20 2.36 -7.79
CA ILE A 84 6.16 1.47 -7.14
C ILE A 84 7.60 2.01 -7.33
N SER A 85 7.93 2.45 -8.55
CA SER A 85 9.24 3.01 -8.88
C SER A 85 9.55 4.26 -8.04
N LEU A 86 8.60 5.19 -7.98
CA LEU A 86 8.68 6.41 -7.16
C LEU A 86 8.51 6.16 -5.66
N ASN A 87 8.28 4.91 -5.24
CA ASN A 87 7.98 4.53 -3.86
C ASN A 87 6.91 5.43 -3.21
N VAL A 88 5.85 5.72 -3.95
CA VAL A 88 4.80 6.65 -3.52
C VAL A 88 4.24 6.19 -2.18
N GLY A 89 4.10 7.14 -1.25
CA GLY A 89 3.61 6.88 0.11
C GLY A 89 4.65 6.29 1.07
N SER A 90 5.94 6.23 0.70
CA SER A 90 7.03 6.00 1.66
C SER A 90 7.37 7.27 2.41
N GLY A 91 7.72 7.14 3.68
CA GLY A 91 8.10 8.26 4.53
C GLY A 91 8.80 7.76 5.78
N TYR A 92 8.87 8.61 6.79
CA TYR A 92 9.33 8.23 8.12
C TYR A 92 8.61 9.07 9.16
N ASP A 93 8.34 8.47 10.31
CA ASP A 93 7.92 9.21 11.49
C ASP A 93 9.16 9.57 12.31
N PHE A 94 9.31 10.86 12.60
CA PHE A 94 10.44 11.41 13.35
C PHE A 94 9.97 11.94 14.70
N PHE A 95 10.50 11.38 15.78
CA PHE A 95 10.19 11.79 17.14
C PHE A 95 11.45 12.28 17.82
N ASP A 96 11.52 13.58 18.10
CA ASP A 96 12.61 14.21 18.84
C ASP A 96 12.09 14.71 20.20
N LYS A 97 12.79 14.33 21.26
CA LYS A 97 12.49 14.72 22.64
C LYS A 97 13.03 16.11 23.00
N LYS A 98 14.01 16.63 22.26
CA LYS A 98 14.70 17.90 22.57
C LYS A 98 14.06 19.10 21.88
N GLU A 99 13.55 18.93 20.67
CA GLU A 99 12.74 19.93 19.99
C GLU A 99 11.28 19.79 20.45
N GLY A 100 10.88 20.54 21.48
CA GLY A 100 9.52 20.57 22.04
C GLY A 100 8.46 21.18 21.10
N ILE A 101 8.45 20.80 19.83
CA ILE A 101 7.55 21.32 18.80
C ILE A 101 6.14 20.72 18.96
N VAL A 102 6.02 19.55 19.60
CA VAL A 102 4.74 18.85 19.78
C VAL A 102 4.65 18.27 21.20
N TYR A 103 3.69 18.74 21.99
CA TYR A 103 3.36 18.15 23.29
C TYR A 103 2.44 16.94 23.10
N ILE A 104 3.00 15.75 23.25
CA ILE A 104 2.24 14.50 23.22
C ILE A 104 1.59 14.30 24.59
N GLN A 105 0.28 14.09 24.62
CA GLN A 105 -0.53 14.01 25.83
C GLN A 105 -0.70 12.57 26.31
N SER A 106 -1.08 11.67 25.41
CA SER A 106 -1.23 10.24 25.70
C SER A 106 -1.14 9.41 24.42
N ILE A 107 -0.94 8.11 24.58
CA ILE A 107 -1.08 7.13 23.50
C ILE A 107 -2.40 6.43 23.69
N ARG A 108 -3.28 6.56 22.70
CA ARG A 108 -4.62 5.99 22.72
C ARG A 108 -4.65 4.73 21.84
N ILE A 109 -5.12 3.62 22.39
CA ILE A 109 -5.42 2.41 21.62
C ILE A 109 -6.93 2.33 21.50
N GLU A 110 -7.46 2.43 20.28
CA GLU A 110 -8.88 2.19 20.04
C GLU A 110 -9.09 0.87 19.32
N LEU A 111 -10.16 0.19 19.71
CA LEU A 111 -10.67 -0.97 19.00
C LEU A 111 -11.62 -0.52 17.88
N LYS A 112 -11.20 -0.67 16.62
CA LYS A 112 -12.12 -0.52 15.49
C LYS A 112 -12.85 -1.84 15.25
N GLU A 113 -14.15 -1.82 15.52
CA GLU A 113 -15.07 -2.90 15.17
C GLU A 113 -15.44 -2.80 13.68
N GLY A 114 -15.29 -3.92 12.97
CA GLY A 114 -15.56 -4.08 11.54
C GLY A 114 -15.56 -5.57 11.19
N ILE A 115 -15.42 -5.93 9.90
CA ILE A 115 -15.36 -7.33 9.47
C ILE A 115 -14.18 -8.07 10.13
N TYR A 116 -13.11 -7.34 10.44
CA TYR A 116 -12.00 -7.80 11.25
C TYR A 116 -11.82 -6.81 12.41
N THR A 117 -11.86 -7.33 13.64
CA THR A 117 -11.53 -6.57 14.84
C THR A 117 -10.07 -6.14 14.78
N ARG A 118 -9.81 -4.84 14.77
CA ARG A 118 -8.44 -4.31 14.68
C ARG A 118 -8.22 -3.22 15.70
N ARG A 119 -7.08 -3.30 16.39
CA ARG A 119 -6.61 -2.23 17.26
C ARG A 119 -5.84 -1.21 16.44
N VAL A 120 -6.07 0.07 16.69
CA VAL A 120 -5.38 1.17 16.01
C VAL A 120 -4.71 2.02 17.08
N LEU A 121 -3.42 2.30 16.88
CA LEU A 121 -2.64 3.20 17.73
C LEU A 121 -2.86 4.64 17.29
N TYR A 122 -3.23 5.50 18.22
CA TYR A 122 -3.31 6.94 18.03
C TYR A 122 -2.38 7.67 18.99
N LEU A 123 -1.75 8.72 18.49
CA LEU A 123 -0.98 9.68 19.27
C LEU A 123 -1.87 10.89 19.55
N GLU A 124 -2.18 11.15 20.82
CA GLU A 124 -2.96 12.33 21.20
C GLU A 124 -2.01 13.51 21.41
N ILE A 125 -2.14 14.52 20.55
CA ILE A 125 -1.31 15.73 20.62
C ILE A 125 -2.12 16.87 21.22
N ARG A 126 -1.52 17.58 22.18
CA ARG A 126 -2.11 18.74 22.82
C ARG A 126 -2.41 19.83 21.79
N GLY A 127 -3.70 20.05 21.49
CA GLY A 127 -4.19 21.09 20.58
C GLY A 127 -4.31 20.69 19.10
N GLN A 128 -3.89 19.49 18.70
CA GLN A 128 -4.02 18.98 17.32
C GLN A 128 -4.89 17.71 17.20
N GLY A 129 -5.27 17.09 18.32
CA GLY A 129 -6.12 15.90 18.34
C GLY A 129 -5.34 14.60 18.17
N ALA A 130 -6.06 13.50 17.91
CA ALA A 130 -5.50 12.16 17.79
C ALA A 130 -5.02 11.86 16.36
N ILE A 131 -3.72 11.58 16.19
CA ILE A 131 -3.12 11.19 14.91
C ILE A 131 -2.93 9.68 14.88
N PRO A 132 -3.50 8.95 13.91
CA PRO A 132 -3.28 7.52 13.79
C PRO A 132 -1.83 7.23 13.41
N LEU A 133 -1.15 6.44 14.23
CA LEU A 133 0.21 5.96 13.98
C LEU A 133 0.23 4.61 13.26
N THR A 134 -0.84 3.82 13.39
CA THR A 134 -0.96 2.55 12.65
C THR A 134 -1.62 2.79 11.30
N ARG A 135 -0.92 2.45 10.21
CA ARG A 135 -1.52 2.55 8.86
C ARG A 135 -2.60 1.48 8.67
N THR A 136 -3.60 1.79 7.83
CA THR A 136 -4.72 0.89 7.52
C THR A 136 -4.32 -0.41 6.82
N ASP A 137 -3.07 -0.60 6.42
CA ASP A 137 -2.57 -1.79 5.72
C ASP A 137 -1.59 -2.64 6.55
N GLU A 138 -1.19 -2.22 7.75
CA GLU A 138 -0.35 -3.00 8.67
C GLU A 138 -1.17 -4.01 9.51
N ASN A 139 -1.26 -5.26 9.08
CA ASN A 139 -1.88 -6.33 9.86
C ASN A 139 -1.01 -6.74 11.06
N LEU A 140 -0.79 -5.83 12.01
CA LEU A 140 -0.16 -6.11 13.28
C LEU A 140 -1.11 -6.91 14.16
N THR A 141 -0.57 -7.91 14.85
CA THR A 141 -1.31 -8.64 15.86
C THR A 141 -1.62 -7.72 17.05
N PRO A 142 -2.70 -7.97 17.82
CA PRO A 142 -3.02 -7.17 18.99
C PRO A 142 -1.86 -7.02 19.98
N ARG A 143 -1.03 -8.06 20.13
CA ARG A 143 0.17 -8.05 20.98
C ARG A 143 1.26 -7.13 20.45
N GLU A 144 1.52 -7.16 19.15
CA GLU A 144 2.52 -6.26 18.53
C GLU A 144 2.09 -4.79 18.66
N ILE A 145 0.79 -4.50 18.57
CA ILE A 145 0.25 -3.15 18.75
C ILE A 145 0.42 -2.70 20.21
N GLU A 146 0.09 -3.55 21.18
CA GLU A 146 0.29 -3.26 22.60
C GLU A 146 1.77 -3.04 22.92
N GLN A 147 2.65 -3.87 22.37
CA GLN A 147 4.10 -3.74 22.60
C GLN A 147 4.64 -2.46 21.97
N LYS A 148 4.23 -2.13 20.74
CA LYS A 148 4.58 -0.87 20.08
C LYS A 148 4.07 0.35 20.88
N ALA A 149 2.85 0.28 21.40
CA ALA A 149 2.28 1.32 22.28
C ALA A 149 3.11 1.49 23.56
N ALA A 150 3.47 0.39 24.22
CA ALA A 150 4.26 0.40 25.43
C ALA A 150 5.67 0.97 25.21
N GLU A 151 6.33 0.60 24.11
CA GLU A 151 7.65 1.12 23.76
C GLU A 151 7.63 2.62 23.48
N LEU A 152 6.61 3.09 22.75
CA LEU A 152 6.39 4.51 22.48
C LEU A 152 6.07 5.30 23.75
N ALA A 153 5.18 4.78 24.60
CA ALA A 153 4.81 5.41 25.86
C ALA A 153 6.02 5.55 26.78
N TYR A 154 6.84 4.50 26.87
CA TYR A 154 8.08 4.50 27.64
C TYR A 154 9.09 5.52 27.10
N PHE A 155 9.26 5.59 25.77
CA PHE A 155 10.18 6.53 25.12
C PHE A 155 9.77 7.99 25.37
N LEU A 156 8.49 8.29 25.19
CA LEU A 156 7.91 9.63 25.32
C LEU A 156 7.59 10.03 26.76
N ARG A 157 7.56 9.07 27.70
CA ARG A 157 7.12 9.24 29.10
C ARG A 157 5.69 9.77 29.22
N VAL A 158 4.78 9.21 28.44
CA VAL A 158 3.34 9.56 28.43
C VAL A 158 2.48 8.35 28.85
N PRO A 159 1.29 8.57 29.45
CA PRO A 159 0.38 7.49 29.80
C PRO A 159 -0.24 6.82 28.55
N ILE A 160 -0.67 5.56 28.72
CA ILE A 160 -1.42 4.80 27.72
C ILE A 160 -2.88 4.78 28.12
N GLU A 161 -3.76 5.11 27.19
CA GLU A 161 -5.21 5.02 27.33
C GLU A 161 -5.76 3.95 26.38
N VAL A 162 -6.59 3.04 26.90
CA VAL A 162 -7.17 1.93 26.13
C VAL A 162 -8.68 2.09 26.15
N PHE A 163 -9.30 2.17 24.97
CA PHE A 163 -10.74 2.33 24.79
C PHE A 163 -11.33 1.24 23.88
#